data_AF-A0A0M0JXN3-F1
#
_entry.id   AF-A0A0M0JXN3-F1
#
_cell.length_a   1.000
_cell.length_b   1.000
_cell.length_c   1.000
_cell.angle_alpha   90.00
_cell.angle_beta   90.00
_cell.angle_gamma   90.00
#
_symmetry.space_group_name_H-M   'P 1'
#
loop_
_entity.id
_entity.type
_entity.pdbx_description
1 polymer ?
#
loop_
_entity_poly.entity_id
_entity_poly.type
_entity_poly.pdbx_seq_one_letter_code
_entity_poly.pdbx_strand_id
1 'polypeptide(L)'
;MFDADTGTPMWKNNSQLTREIQALVNKKPKGMGPTALTGESPELYVGLKYDIGQYFVRIRDLVCEHVPANVCPPSDCTITLKMFPQFVNALTGPRLTKDVKPSKCANARNEKAMLAWTDALASFRKNPKIATFGITRNELDRQFSAFHRFSPLTSEFDCSIPRLPYAFSEVNMLSTYTDAQTRIEDCWAGARGAAKCLADALKLVGLTPEPMGDAGTTHMSVSNLDDEVADGQKKDERQNSVSKRSCSTDPDAIFIPLPNGDVEIKI
;
A
#
# COMPACT_ATOMS: atom_id res chain seq x y z
N MET A 1 15.21 -6.31 -7.30
CA MET A 1 14.83 -7.40 -8.24
C MET A 1 15.48 -7.19 -9.59
N PHE A 2 15.36 -6.00 -10.19
CA PHE A 2 16.07 -5.65 -11.41
C PHE A 2 17.13 -4.57 -11.16
N ASP A 3 18.17 -4.58 -11.98
CA ASP A 3 19.15 -3.51 -12.05
C ASP A 3 18.57 -2.36 -12.86
N ALA A 4 18.64 -1.14 -12.33
CA ALA A 4 17.97 0.02 -12.93
C ALA A 4 18.64 0.52 -14.21
N ASP A 5 19.95 0.27 -14.38
CA ASP A 5 20.70 0.75 -15.53
C ASP A 5 20.66 -0.24 -16.70
N THR A 6 20.69 -1.54 -16.40
CA THR A 6 20.73 -2.62 -17.41
C THR A 6 19.38 -3.32 -17.61
N GLY A 7 18.44 -3.13 -16.69
CA GLY A 7 17.15 -3.83 -16.69
C GLY A 7 17.24 -5.34 -16.40
N THR A 8 18.42 -5.84 -16.06
CA THR A 8 18.64 -7.28 -15.85
C THR A 8 18.10 -7.74 -14.49
N PRO A 9 17.49 -8.94 -14.38
CA PRO A 9 17.13 -9.50 -13.09
C PRO A 9 18.40 -9.70 -12.26
N MET A 10 18.53 -8.96 -11.16
CA MET A 10 19.65 -9.10 -10.25
C MET A 10 19.50 -10.39 -9.44
N TRP A 11 18.28 -10.69 -9.01
CA TRP A 11 17.99 -11.76 -8.05
C TRP A 11 16.94 -12.69 -8.66
N LYS A 12 17.16 -14.01 -8.53
CA LYS A 12 16.22 -15.06 -8.98
C LYS A 12 15.47 -15.72 -7.81
N ASN A 13 15.33 -14.96 -6.72
CA ASN A 13 14.58 -15.32 -5.53
C ASN A 13 14.06 -14.06 -4.84
N ASN A 14 13.06 -14.24 -3.98
CA ASN A 14 12.40 -13.24 -3.19
C ASN A 14 11.82 -13.91 -1.93
N SER A 15 12.65 -13.97 -0.88
CA SER A 15 12.27 -14.56 0.41
C SER A 15 11.04 -13.90 1.05
N GLN A 16 10.79 -12.62 0.79
CA GLN A 16 9.58 -11.94 1.25
C GLN A 16 8.35 -12.51 0.56
N LEU A 17 8.39 -12.69 -0.77
CA LEU A 17 7.30 -13.32 -1.51
C LEU A 17 7.05 -14.76 -1.03
N THR A 18 8.10 -15.55 -0.83
CA THR A 18 7.97 -16.90 -0.27
C THR A 18 7.26 -16.88 1.08
N ARG A 19 7.61 -15.95 1.97
CA ARG A 19 6.94 -15.80 3.27
C ARG A 19 5.47 -15.41 3.13
N GLU A 20 5.14 -14.47 2.24
CA GLU A 20 3.74 -14.06 2.02
C GLU A 20 2.90 -15.20 1.43
N ILE A 21 3.45 -15.99 0.50
CA ILE A 21 2.80 -17.18 -0.05
C ILE A 21 2.54 -18.22 1.06
N GLN A 22 3.53 -18.49 1.91
CA GLN A 22 3.36 -19.41 3.05
C GLN A 22 2.31 -18.89 4.04
N ALA A 23 2.30 -17.59 4.31
CA ALA A 23 1.29 -16.97 5.16
C ALA A 23 -0.13 -17.10 4.56
N LEU A 24 -0.28 -16.98 3.24
CA LEU A 24 -1.56 -17.17 2.56
C LEU A 24 -2.09 -18.60 2.76
N VAL A 25 -1.22 -19.61 2.65
CA VAL A 25 -1.60 -21.02 2.88
C VAL A 25 -2.04 -21.25 4.33
N ASN A 26 -1.36 -20.63 5.30
CA ASN A 26 -1.61 -20.87 6.72
C ASN A 26 -2.79 -20.06 7.29
N LYS A 27 -3.11 -18.90 6.72
CA LYS A 27 -4.19 -18.01 7.23
C LYS A 27 -5.58 -18.37 6.72
N LYS A 28 -5.69 -19.16 5.65
CA LYS A 28 -7.00 -19.52 5.08
C LYS A 28 -7.59 -20.75 5.77
N PRO A 29 -8.92 -20.81 5.95
CA PRO A 29 -9.57 -22.02 6.46
C PRO A 29 -9.19 -23.25 5.63
N LYS A 30 -9.20 -24.43 6.27
CA LYS A 30 -8.87 -25.70 5.61
C LYS A 30 -9.77 -25.90 4.38
N GLY A 31 -9.14 -26.15 3.23
CA GLY A 31 -9.83 -26.34 1.95
C GLY A 31 -10.13 -25.04 1.19
N MET A 32 -9.77 -23.86 1.71
CA MET A 32 -9.91 -22.57 1.03
C MET A 32 -8.57 -21.93 0.63
N GLY A 33 -7.46 -22.40 1.19
CA GLY A 33 -6.11 -21.93 0.85
C GLY A 33 -5.55 -22.61 -0.41
N PRO A 34 -4.48 -22.05 -1.00
CA PRO A 34 -3.75 -22.72 -2.06
C PRO A 34 -3.23 -24.10 -1.60
N THR A 35 -3.38 -25.11 -2.44
CA THR A 35 -2.89 -26.48 -2.17
C THR A 35 -1.53 -26.70 -2.81
N ALA A 36 -0.60 -27.39 -2.13
CA ALA A 36 0.74 -27.74 -2.65
C ALA A 36 1.66 -26.55 -3.02
N LEU A 37 1.28 -25.31 -2.68
CA LEU A 37 2.10 -24.13 -2.87
C LEU A 37 3.00 -23.89 -1.64
N THR A 38 4.32 -24.03 -1.78
CA THR A 38 5.28 -23.94 -0.67
C THR A 38 6.10 -22.65 -0.64
N GLY A 39 6.00 -21.83 -1.69
CA GLY A 39 6.76 -20.59 -1.84
C GLY A 39 6.74 -20.09 -3.28
N GLU A 40 7.71 -19.23 -3.60
CA GLU A 40 7.96 -18.81 -4.97
C GLU A 40 8.52 -19.97 -5.82
N SER A 41 8.43 -19.85 -7.15
CA SER A 41 8.99 -20.84 -8.07
C SER A 41 10.03 -20.20 -9.02
N PRO A 42 11.09 -20.92 -9.42
CA PRO A 42 12.11 -20.39 -10.35
C PRO A 42 11.54 -19.90 -11.69
N GLU A 43 10.42 -20.47 -12.13
CA GLU A 43 9.71 -20.15 -13.37
C GLU A 43 9.25 -18.68 -13.41
N LEU A 44 9.04 -18.04 -12.25
CA LEU A 44 8.74 -16.61 -12.16
C LEU A 44 9.81 -15.75 -12.85
N TYR A 45 11.06 -16.21 -12.85
CA TYR A 45 12.23 -15.45 -13.33
C TYR A 45 12.69 -15.86 -14.73
N VAL A 46 12.27 -17.01 -15.23
CA VAL A 46 12.73 -17.53 -16.54
C VAL A 46 12.26 -16.63 -17.67
N GLY A 47 13.21 -16.02 -18.39
CA GLY A 47 12.92 -15.12 -19.51
C GLY A 47 12.19 -13.83 -19.12
N LEU A 48 12.16 -13.48 -17.84
CA LEU A 48 11.55 -12.23 -17.36
C LEU A 48 12.39 -11.05 -17.82
N LYS A 49 11.81 -10.20 -18.67
CA LYS A 49 12.41 -8.93 -19.09
C LYS A 49 12.16 -7.86 -18.02
N TYR A 50 12.73 -6.66 -18.18
CA TYR A 50 12.45 -5.51 -17.32
C TYR A 50 10.99 -5.03 -17.47
N ASP A 51 10.07 -5.80 -16.90
CA ASP A 51 8.64 -5.59 -16.93
C ASP A 51 8.06 -6.07 -15.59
N ILE A 52 7.92 -5.13 -14.66
CA ILE A 52 7.43 -5.43 -13.32
C ILE A 52 5.97 -5.90 -13.32
N GLY A 53 5.16 -5.44 -14.27
CA GLY A 53 3.80 -5.92 -14.45
C GLY A 53 3.78 -7.39 -14.84
N GLN A 54 4.62 -7.81 -15.78
CA GLN A 54 4.76 -9.22 -16.14
C GLN A 54 5.16 -10.07 -14.92
N TYR A 55 6.07 -9.58 -14.07
CA TYR A 55 6.43 -10.28 -12.84
C TYR A 55 5.22 -10.51 -11.92
N PHE A 56 4.41 -9.48 -11.69
CA PHE A 56 3.21 -9.60 -10.84
C PHE A 56 2.13 -10.49 -11.44
N VAL A 57 1.95 -10.48 -12.75
CA VAL A 57 1.05 -11.43 -13.43
C VAL A 57 1.52 -12.87 -13.24
N ARG A 58 2.84 -13.13 -13.29
CA ARG A 58 3.38 -14.48 -13.03
C ARG A 58 3.14 -14.92 -11.58
N ILE A 59 3.27 -14.02 -10.61
CA ILE A 59 2.93 -14.32 -9.21
C ILE A 59 1.46 -14.68 -9.08
N ARG A 60 0.57 -13.90 -9.71
CA ARG A 60 -0.87 -14.19 -9.74
C ARG A 60 -1.12 -15.57 -10.33
N ASP A 61 -0.54 -15.86 -11.49
CA ASP A 61 -0.74 -17.13 -12.20
C ASP A 61 -0.27 -18.31 -11.32
N LEU A 62 0.89 -18.20 -10.68
CA LEU A 62 1.40 -19.19 -9.73
C LEU A 62 0.44 -19.40 -8.55
N VAL A 63 -0.02 -18.33 -7.91
CA VAL A 63 -0.93 -18.45 -6.75
C VAL A 63 -2.27 -19.05 -7.19
N CYS A 64 -2.85 -18.55 -8.27
CA CYS A 64 -4.18 -18.93 -8.73
C CYS A 64 -4.26 -20.35 -9.29
N GLU A 65 -3.17 -20.88 -9.87
CA GLU A 65 -3.08 -22.29 -10.28
C GLU A 65 -3.27 -23.25 -9.09
N HIS A 66 -2.89 -22.81 -7.89
CA HIS A 66 -2.94 -23.62 -6.69
C HIS A 66 -4.21 -23.36 -5.86
N VAL A 67 -5.07 -22.41 -6.24
CA VAL A 67 -6.37 -22.18 -5.56
C VAL A 67 -7.41 -23.16 -6.11
N PRO A 68 -8.12 -23.94 -5.26
CA PRO A 68 -9.14 -24.86 -5.75
C PRO A 68 -10.27 -24.13 -6.50
N ALA A 69 -10.60 -24.62 -7.71
CA ALA A 69 -11.59 -23.97 -8.58
C ALA A 69 -13.01 -23.90 -7.96
N ASN A 70 -13.33 -24.82 -7.04
CA ASN A 70 -14.59 -24.81 -6.29
C ASN A 70 -14.62 -23.77 -5.16
N VAL A 71 -13.46 -23.19 -4.81
CA VAL A 71 -13.33 -22.08 -3.85
C VAL A 71 -13.33 -20.76 -4.58
N CYS A 72 -12.54 -20.65 -5.65
CA CYS A 72 -12.46 -19.47 -6.50
C CYS A 72 -12.22 -19.92 -7.94
N PRO A 73 -13.15 -19.66 -8.87
CA PRO A 73 -12.92 -19.94 -10.28
C PRO A 73 -11.65 -19.24 -10.78
N PRO A 74 -10.85 -19.87 -11.67
CA PRO A 74 -9.64 -19.24 -12.18
C PRO A 74 -9.86 -17.87 -12.85
N SER A 75 -11.06 -17.61 -13.40
CA SER A 75 -11.44 -16.31 -13.96
C SER A 75 -11.54 -15.20 -12.93
N ASP A 76 -11.85 -15.57 -11.69
CA ASP A 76 -12.16 -14.64 -10.60
C ASP A 76 -10.96 -14.48 -9.66
N CYS A 77 -9.97 -15.37 -9.78
CA CYS A 77 -8.78 -15.36 -8.93
C CYS A 77 -7.90 -14.13 -9.23
N THR A 78 -7.84 -13.25 -8.25
CA THR A 78 -7.09 -12.00 -8.28
C THR A 78 -6.17 -11.92 -7.07
N ILE A 79 -4.98 -11.34 -7.25
CA ILE A 79 -4.14 -10.90 -6.13
C ILE A 79 -4.10 -9.37 -6.10
N THR A 80 -3.99 -8.81 -4.90
CA THR A 80 -3.84 -7.36 -4.73
C THR A 80 -2.45 -7.05 -4.22
N LEU A 81 -1.81 -6.05 -4.82
CA LEU A 81 -0.48 -5.58 -4.44
C LEU A 81 -0.54 -4.10 -4.06
N LYS A 82 0.05 -3.75 -2.93
CA LYS A 82 0.17 -2.36 -2.50
C LYS A 82 1.53 -1.81 -2.90
N MET A 83 1.54 -0.97 -3.92
CA MET A 83 2.75 -0.40 -4.49
C MET A 83 2.99 1.02 -3.98
N PHE A 84 4.24 1.31 -3.61
CA PHE A 84 4.68 2.65 -3.23
C PHE A 84 5.94 3.03 -4.01
N PRO A 85 6.19 4.34 -4.24
CA PRO A 85 7.42 4.81 -4.88
C PRO A 85 8.73 4.30 -4.26
N GLN A 86 8.72 3.98 -2.97
CA GLN A 86 9.86 3.41 -2.25
C GLN A 86 10.32 2.06 -2.84
N PHE A 87 9.46 1.32 -3.56
CA PHE A 87 9.83 0.07 -4.24
C PHE A 87 10.85 0.29 -5.36
N VAL A 88 10.86 1.47 -5.95
CA VAL A 88 11.85 1.92 -6.94
C VAL A 88 12.85 2.89 -6.32
N ASN A 89 13.06 2.75 -5.00
CA ASN A 89 14.02 3.52 -4.21
C ASN A 89 13.72 5.04 -4.14
N ALA A 90 12.47 5.49 -4.30
CA ALA A 90 12.14 6.89 -4.02
C ALA A 90 12.25 7.24 -2.52
N LEU A 91 12.59 8.50 -2.22
CA LEU A 91 12.51 9.12 -0.90
C LEU A 91 11.25 9.99 -0.83
N THR A 92 10.23 9.45 -0.18
CA THR A 92 8.92 10.11 0.07
C THR A 92 8.65 10.30 1.56
N GLY A 93 9.71 10.26 2.38
CA GLY A 93 9.66 10.44 3.83
C GLY A 93 9.27 11.86 4.22
N PRO A 94 8.64 12.06 5.39
CA PRO A 94 7.99 13.31 5.76
C PRO A 94 8.99 14.47 5.89
N ARG A 95 8.51 15.68 5.61
CA ARG A 95 9.22 16.91 5.98
C ARG A 95 8.81 17.25 7.42
N LEU A 96 9.68 17.00 8.39
CA LEU A 96 9.32 17.15 9.80
C LEU A 96 9.18 18.63 10.22
N THR A 97 10.16 19.47 9.87
CA THR A 97 10.19 20.91 10.21
C THR A 97 10.50 21.79 8.99
N LYS A 98 10.44 23.12 9.15
CA LYS A 98 10.70 24.10 8.07
C LYS A 98 12.13 24.00 7.55
N ASP A 99 13.07 23.66 8.41
CA ASP A 99 14.51 23.66 8.10
C ASP A 99 14.97 22.39 7.37
N VAL A 100 14.19 21.31 7.45
CA VAL A 100 14.51 20.07 6.73
C VAL A 100 14.25 20.27 5.24
N LYS A 101 15.33 20.42 4.48
CA LYS A 101 15.32 20.43 3.01
C LYS A 101 15.94 19.12 2.47
N PRO A 102 15.42 18.57 1.37
CA PRO A 102 16.06 17.46 0.69
C PRO A 102 17.51 17.79 0.30
N SER A 103 18.42 16.85 0.53
CA SER A 103 19.82 16.99 0.09
C SER A 103 19.94 16.82 -1.43
N LYS A 104 21.06 17.27 -2.02
CA LYS A 104 21.35 17.04 -3.45
C LYS A 104 21.30 15.56 -3.83
N CYS A 105 21.80 14.68 -2.96
CA CYS A 105 21.75 13.24 -3.16
C CYS A 105 20.31 12.72 -3.14
N ALA A 106 19.46 13.22 -2.23
CA ALA A 106 18.05 12.85 -2.18
C ALA A 106 17.30 13.26 -3.46
N ASN A 107 17.59 14.46 -3.99
CA ASN A 107 16.99 14.93 -5.23
C ASN A 107 17.41 14.06 -6.43
N ALA A 108 18.72 13.85 -6.62
CA ALA A 108 19.24 13.02 -7.70
C ALA A 108 18.71 11.57 -7.65
N ARG A 109 18.55 11.03 -6.43
CA ARG A 109 17.94 9.71 -6.21
C ARG A 109 16.46 9.70 -6.63
N ASN A 110 15.70 10.72 -6.28
CA ASN A 110 14.29 10.83 -6.66
C ASN A 110 14.08 11.04 -8.16
N GLU A 111 14.98 11.75 -8.84
CA GLU A 111 14.95 11.89 -10.30
C GLU A 111 15.08 10.52 -10.99
N LYS A 112 16.03 9.69 -10.56
CA LYS A 112 16.16 8.31 -11.08
C LYS A 112 14.96 7.44 -10.72
N ALA A 113 14.47 7.54 -9.48
CA ALA A 113 13.30 6.80 -9.04
C ALA A 113 12.03 7.18 -9.81
N MET A 114 11.90 8.44 -10.25
CA MET A 114 10.77 8.89 -11.06
C MET A 114 10.70 8.19 -12.41
N LEU A 115 11.86 7.99 -13.06
CA LEU A 115 11.94 7.24 -14.32
C LEU A 115 11.46 5.80 -14.11
N ALA A 116 12.05 5.10 -13.14
CA ALA A 116 11.67 3.72 -12.82
C ALA A 116 10.20 3.58 -12.37
N TRP A 117 9.67 4.57 -11.64
CA TRP A 117 8.27 4.60 -11.23
C TRP A 117 7.34 4.75 -12.44
N THR A 118 7.67 5.67 -13.35
CA THR A 118 6.91 5.90 -14.58
C THR A 118 6.91 4.67 -15.47
N ASP A 119 8.06 4.00 -15.62
CA ASP A 119 8.17 2.76 -16.40
C ASP A 119 7.34 1.62 -15.79
N ALA A 120 7.37 1.48 -14.45
CA ALA A 120 6.55 0.51 -13.74
C ALA A 120 5.04 0.75 -13.97
N LEU A 121 4.60 1.99 -13.77
CA LEU A 121 3.22 2.40 -14.00
C LEU A 121 2.78 2.20 -15.46
N ALA A 122 3.67 2.50 -16.43
CA ALA A 122 3.41 2.25 -17.84
C ALA A 122 3.32 0.76 -18.17
N SER A 123 4.15 -0.08 -17.55
CA SER A 123 4.08 -1.54 -17.67
C SER A 123 2.74 -2.07 -17.17
N PHE A 124 2.25 -1.58 -16.04
CA PHE A 124 0.93 -1.95 -15.51
C PHE A 124 -0.18 -1.58 -16.48
N ARG A 125 -0.22 -0.33 -16.95
CA ARG A 125 -1.25 0.16 -17.88
C ARG A 125 -1.29 -0.61 -19.20
N LYS A 126 -0.13 -1.07 -19.70
CA LYS A 126 -0.05 -1.82 -20.96
C LYS A 126 -0.51 -3.27 -20.83
N ASN A 127 -0.57 -3.82 -19.62
CA ASN A 127 -0.85 -5.22 -19.40
C ASN A 127 -2.35 -5.45 -19.12
N PRO A 128 -3.11 -6.11 -20.01
CA PRO A 128 -4.56 -6.27 -19.85
C PRO A 128 -4.96 -7.17 -18.66
N LYS A 129 -4.01 -7.87 -18.04
CA LYS A 129 -4.24 -8.70 -16.85
C LYS A 129 -4.07 -7.92 -15.54
N ILE A 130 -3.73 -6.63 -15.61
CA ILE A 130 -3.51 -5.77 -14.45
C ILE A 130 -4.54 -4.65 -14.48
N ALA A 131 -5.22 -4.48 -13.36
CA ALA A 131 -5.97 -3.26 -13.09
C ALA A 131 -5.28 -2.49 -11.98
N THR A 132 -5.34 -1.17 -12.07
CA THR A 132 -4.62 -0.24 -11.22
C THR A 132 -5.57 0.78 -10.61
N PHE A 133 -5.47 0.94 -9.30
CA PHE A 133 -6.30 1.87 -8.54
C PHE A 133 -5.40 2.88 -7.81
N GLY A 134 -5.43 4.13 -8.25
CA GLY A 134 -4.67 5.22 -7.67
C GLY A 134 -5.29 5.73 -6.37
N ILE A 135 -4.56 5.66 -5.28
CA ILE A 135 -5.02 6.15 -3.97
C ILE A 135 -4.22 7.40 -3.59
N THR A 136 -4.92 8.53 -3.46
CA THR A 136 -4.37 9.77 -2.90
C THR A 136 -4.82 9.94 -1.45
N ARG A 137 -4.10 10.78 -0.70
CA ARG A 137 -4.41 11.13 0.69
C ARG A 137 -4.15 12.61 0.92
N ASN A 138 -4.74 13.17 1.96
CA ASN A 138 -4.26 14.44 2.50
C ASN A 138 -2.79 14.28 2.92
N GLU A 139 -1.90 15.09 2.36
CA GLU A 139 -0.47 14.92 2.55
C GLU A 139 -0.01 15.29 3.97
N LEU A 140 -0.68 16.26 4.61
CA LEU A 140 -0.42 16.60 6.01
C LEU A 140 -0.76 15.41 6.92
N ASP A 141 -1.95 14.85 6.76
CA ASP A 141 -2.40 13.71 7.56
C ASP A 141 -1.55 12.45 7.29
N ARG A 142 -1.15 12.23 6.03
CA ARG A 142 -0.25 11.14 5.64
C ARG A 142 1.11 11.27 6.32
N GLN A 143 1.73 12.45 6.25
CA GLN A 143 3.03 12.69 6.86
C GLN A 143 2.96 12.64 8.38
N PHE A 144 1.90 13.17 8.99
CA PHE A 144 1.66 13.10 10.43
C PHE A 144 1.50 11.64 10.88
N SER A 145 0.70 10.84 10.17
CA SER A 145 0.55 9.40 10.45
C SER A 145 1.87 8.62 10.35
N ALA A 146 2.74 8.99 9.41
CA ALA A 146 4.08 8.39 9.30
C ALA A 146 5.00 8.83 10.44
N PHE A 147 4.99 10.12 10.81
CA PHE A 147 5.72 10.65 11.95
C PHE A 147 5.32 9.94 13.25
N HIS A 148 4.03 9.90 13.53
CA HIS A 148 3.45 9.26 14.71
C HIS A 148 3.87 7.79 14.88
N ARG A 149 3.99 7.05 13.77
CA ARG A 149 4.29 5.61 13.80
C ARG A 149 5.77 5.25 13.78
N PHE A 150 6.61 6.11 13.20
CA PHE A 150 7.97 5.71 12.81
C PHE A 150 9.06 6.70 13.22
N SER A 151 8.71 7.89 13.70
CA SER A 151 9.73 8.86 14.11
C SER A 151 10.31 8.55 15.50
N PRO A 152 11.61 8.77 15.71
CA PRO A 152 12.20 8.75 17.03
C PRO A 152 11.49 9.70 18.00
N LEU A 153 11.48 9.36 19.29
CA LEU A 153 10.86 10.16 20.37
C LEU A 153 11.40 11.59 20.51
N THR A 154 12.55 11.89 19.90
CA THR A 154 13.16 13.22 19.89
C THR A 154 12.76 14.06 18.67
N SER A 155 11.87 13.56 17.82
CA SER A 155 11.49 14.23 16.57
C SER A 155 10.37 15.22 16.81
N GLU A 156 10.33 16.28 16.00
CA GLU A 156 9.29 17.31 16.05
C GLU A 156 8.54 17.35 14.71
N PHE A 157 7.21 17.47 14.76
CA PHE A 157 6.39 17.63 13.57
C PHE A 157 5.58 18.92 13.63
N ASP A 158 5.89 19.85 12.73
CA ASP A 158 5.22 21.14 12.64
C ASP A 158 4.00 21.04 11.70
N CYS A 159 2.80 21.18 12.27
CA CYS A 159 1.54 21.16 11.52
C CYS A 159 1.28 22.44 10.71
N SER A 160 1.94 23.54 11.07
CA SER A 160 1.78 24.85 10.43
C SER A 160 2.38 24.89 9.01
N ILE A 161 3.11 23.86 8.58
CA ILE A 161 3.79 23.83 7.30
C ILE A 161 2.88 23.25 6.21
N PRO A 162 2.61 24.00 5.12
CA PRO A 162 1.92 23.46 3.97
C PRO A 162 2.65 22.24 3.39
N ARG A 163 1.92 21.13 3.26
CA ARG A 163 2.44 19.89 2.67
C ARG A 163 1.85 19.71 1.28
N LEU A 164 2.69 19.88 0.26
CA LEU A 164 2.30 19.58 -1.12
C LEU A 164 2.44 18.08 -1.38
N PRO A 165 1.52 17.47 -2.16
CA PRO A 165 1.66 16.08 -2.60
C PRO A 165 3.04 15.84 -3.22
N TYR A 166 3.58 14.64 -3.03
CA TYR A 166 4.80 14.23 -3.74
C TYR A 166 4.53 14.13 -5.24
N ALA A 167 5.54 14.44 -6.06
CA ALA A 167 5.50 14.30 -7.52
C ALA A 167 5.03 12.90 -7.96
N PHE A 168 5.44 11.86 -7.23
CA PHE A 168 5.04 10.46 -7.46
C PHE A 168 3.53 10.17 -7.27
N SER A 169 2.81 11.08 -6.61
CA SER A 169 1.39 10.98 -6.28
C SER A 169 0.57 12.13 -6.87
N GLU A 170 1.16 12.90 -7.78
CA GLU A 170 0.44 13.97 -8.47
C GLU A 170 -0.73 13.41 -9.28
N VAL A 171 -1.84 14.14 -9.27
CA VAL A 171 -3.09 13.74 -9.94
C VAL A 171 -2.85 13.44 -11.41
N ASN A 172 -2.03 14.26 -12.09
CA ASN A 172 -1.70 14.04 -13.51
C ASN A 172 -0.96 12.71 -13.75
N MET A 173 -0.08 12.31 -12.83
CA MET A 173 0.61 11.02 -12.93
C MET A 173 -0.38 9.88 -12.73
N LEU A 174 -1.23 9.96 -11.70
CA LEU A 174 -2.24 8.94 -11.46
C LEU A 174 -3.26 8.86 -12.60
N SER A 175 -3.74 9.98 -13.14
CA SER A 175 -4.69 10.01 -14.28
C SER A 175 -4.08 9.50 -15.57
N THR A 176 -2.76 9.59 -15.70
CA THR A 176 -2.06 9.05 -16.86
C THR A 176 -1.85 7.54 -16.75
N TYR A 177 -1.75 6.96 -15.56
CA TYR A 177 -1.33 5.56 -15.46
C TYR A 177 -2.26 4.62 -14.71
N THR A 178 -3.31 5.12 -14.05
CA THR A 178 -4.24 4.30 -13.28
C THR A 178 -5.62 4.22 -13.93
N ASP A 179 -6.30 3.08 -13.76
CA ASP A 179 -7.63 2.82 -14.34
C ASP A 179 -8.75 3.52 -13.56
N ALA A 180 -8.59 3.63 -12.24
CA ALA A 180 -9.47 4.42 -11.38
C ALA A 180 -8.68 5.10 -10.27
N GLN A 181 -9.30 6.10 -9.65
CA GLN A 181 -8.70 6.88 -8.58
C GLN A 181 -9.67 7.21 -7.47
N THR A 182 -9.14 7.37 -6.27
CA THR A 182 -9.88 7.92 -5.14
C THR A 182 -8.98 8.70 -4.20
N ARG A 183 -9.60 9.54 -3.36
CA ARG A 183 -8.99 10.01 -2.13
C ARG A 183 -9.40 9.05 -1.03
N ILE A 184 -8.44 8.54 -0.27
CA ILE A 184 -8.75 7.51 0.73
C ILE A 184 -9.73 8.01 1.79
N GLU A 185 -9.73 9.32 2.06
CA GLU A 185 -10.66 9.95 3.00
C GLU A 185 -12.11 9.75 2.58
N ASP A 186 -12.39 9.68 1.26
CA ASP A 186 -13.73 9.41 0.73
C ASP A 186 -14.16 7.97 1.01
N CYS A 187 -13.21 7.03 1.04
CA CYS A 187 -13.47 5.63 1.40
C CYS A 187 -13.76 5.46 2.89
N TRP A 188 -13.25 6.36 3.73
CA TRP A 188 -13.46 6.36 5.18
C TRP A 188 -14.63 7.23 5.63
N ALA A 189 -15.36 7.84 4.69
CA ALA A 189 -16.56 8.63 4.94
C ALA A 189 -17.79 7.76 5.31
N GLY A 190 -17.60 6.85 6.27
CA GLY A 190 -18.59 5.89 6.76
C GLY A 190 -18.90 4.75 5.79
N ALA A 191 -19.92 3.96 6.13
CA ALA A 191 -20.30 2.77 5.39
C ALA A 191 -20.58 3.03 3.89
N ARG A 192 -21.16 4.18 3.55
CA ARG A 192 -21.43 4.53 2.14
C ARG A 192 -20.14 4.73 1.35
N GLY A 193 -19.17 5.46 1.91
CA GLY A 193 -17.86 5.66 1.29
C GLY A 193 -17.09 4.36 1.12
N ALA A 194 -17.08 3.55 2.18
CA ALA A 194 -16.45 2.23 2.19
C ALA A 194 -17.05 1.30 1.12
N ALA A 195 -18.38 1.16 1.07
CA ALA A 195 -19.07 0.33 0.09
C ALA A 195 -18.77 0.78 -1.34
N LYS A 196 -18.77 2.10 -1.60
CA LYS A 196 -18.44 2.65 -2.91
C LYS A 196 -17.01 2.31 -3.33
N CYS A 197 -16.02 2.57 -2.47
CA CYS A 197 -14.62 2.28 -2.80
C CYS A 197 -14.38 0.79 -3.04
N LEU A 198 -14.99 -0.07 -2.23
CA LEU A 198 -14.90 -1.52 -2.40
C LEU A 198 -15.52 -1.98 -3.72
N ALA A 199 -16.73 -1.50 -4.05
CA ALA A 199 -17.41 -1.82 -5.29
C ALA A 199 -16.61 -1.33 -6.52
N ASP A 200 -16.10 -0.10 -6.49
CA ASP A 200 -15.31 0.46 -7.59
C ASP A 200 -14.00 -0.33 -7.80
N ALA A 201 -13.32 -0.75 -6.72
CA ALA A 201 -12.10 -1.55 -6.80
C ALA A 201 -12.35 -2.98 -7.32
N LEU A 202 -13.42 -3.65 -6.86
CA LEU A 202 -13.77 -5.00 -7.33
C LEU A 202 -14.18 -5.00 -8.81
N LYS A 203 -14.93 -3.98 -9.24
CA LYS A 203 -15.37 -3.84 -10.63
C LYS A 203 -14.22 -3.80 -11.62
N LEU A 204 -13.07 -3.21 -11.23
CA LEU A 204 -11.88 -3.14 -12.08
C LEU A 204 -11.34 -4.53 -12.48
N VAL A 205 -11.59 -5.54 -11.65
CA VAL A 205 -11.15 -6.92 -11.89
C VAL A 205 -12.32 -7.85 -12.25
N GLY A 206 -13.46 -7.28 -12.64
CA GLY A 206 -14.66 -8.03 -13.03
C GLY A 206 -15.41 -8.68 -11.86
N LEU A 207 -15.10 -8.29 -10.62
CA LEU A 207 -15.74 -8.82 -9.42
C LEU A 207 -16.80 -7.85 -8.90
N THR A 208 -17.63 -8.36 -7.99
CA THR A 208 -18.72 -7.60 -7.37
C THR A 208 -18.80 -7.87 -5.87
N PRO A 209 -19.36 -6.95 -5.05
CA PRO A 209 -19.36 -7.10 -3.60
C PRO A 209 -20.45 -8.04 -3.04
N GLU A 210 -21.40 -8.51 -3.85
CA GLU A 210 -22.52 -9.34 -3.37
C GLU A 210 -22.09 -10.60 -2.61
N PRO A 211 -21.04 -11.36 -3.04
CA PRO A 211 -20.62 -12.56 -2.31
C PRO A 211 -20.12 -12.31 -0.89
N MET A 212 -19.64 -11.10 -0.58
CA MET A 212 -19.15 -10.73 0.75
C MET A 212 -20.19 -10.02 1.62
N GLY A 213 -21.35 -9.68 1.05
CA GLY A 213 -22.36 -8.84 1.72
C GLY A 213 -21.74 -7.57 2.30
N ASP A 214 -22.13 -7.22 3.53
CA ASP A 214 -21.64 -6.02 4.22
C ASP A 214 -20.31 -6.21 4.95
N ALA A 215 -19.70 -7.39 4.91
CA ALA A 215 -18.49 -7.68 5.70
C ALA A 215 -17.31 -6.78 5.28
N GLY A 216 -17.11 -6.62 3.97
CA GLY A 216 -16.05 -5.75 3.43
C GLY A 216 -16.30 -4.27 3.75
N THR A 217 -17.55 -3.81 3.58
CA THR A 217 -17.96 -2.46 3.96
C THR A 217 -17.73 -2.20 5.43
N THR A 218 -18.12 -3.14 6.31
CA THR A 218 -17.94 -3.03 7.76
C THR A 218 -16.46 -2.86 8.08
N HIS A 219 -15.60 -3.77 7.61
CA HIS A 219 -14.16 -3.71 7.83
C HIS A 219 -13.51 -2.41 7.31
N MET A 220 -14.00 -1.84 6.22
CA MET A 220 -13.47 -0.57 5.67
C MET A 220 -14.07 0.68 6.34
N SER A 221 -15.29 0.57 6.87
CA SER A 221 -16.03 1.66 7.49
C SER A 221 -15.59 1.92 8.93
N VAL A 222 -15.02 0.91 9.60
CA VAL A 222 -14.29 1.14 10.84
C VAL A 222 -12.98 1.79 10.43
N SER A 223 -12.82 3.06 10.80
CA SER A 223 -11.53 3.72 10.70
C SER A 223 -10.51 2.84 11.45
N ASN A 224 -9.25 2.77 11.00
CA ASN A 224 -8.15 2.18 11.79
C ASN A 224 -7.91 2.90 13.15
N LEU A 225 -8.85 3.76 13.54
CA LEU A 225 -8.99 4.40 14.84
C LEU A 225 -9.83 3.57 15.82
N ASP A 226 -10.67 2.61 15.38
CA ASP A 226 -11.63 1.97 16.31
C ASP A 226 -11.57 0.43 16.43
N ASP A 227 -11.04 -0.37 15.48
CA ASP A 227 -10.99 -1.84 15.69
C ASP A 227 -9.77 -2.56 15.08
N GLU A 228 -8.80 -2.89 15.93
CA GLU A 228 -8.21 -4.23 15.91
C GLU A 228 -9.11 -5.19 16.70
N VAL A 229 -10.28 -5.53 16.17
CA VAL A 229 -11.11 -6.65 16.68
C VAL A 229 -11.67 -7.44 15.50
N ALA A 230 -10.77 -8.11 14.77
CA ALA A 230 -11.16 -9.18 13.85
C ALA A 230 -10.04 -10.22 13.69
N ASP A 231 -9.38 -10.60 14.78
CA ASP A 231 -8.83 -11.95 14.92
C ASP A 231 -8.65 -12.25 16.41
N GLY A 232 -8.91 -13.48 16.84
CA GLY A 232 -9.03 -13.90 18.24
C GLY A 232 -7.73 -13.90 19.06
N GLN A 233 -6.84 -12.93 18.86
CA GLN A 233 -5.67 -12.71 19.68
C GLN A 233 -5.96 -11.68 20.76
N LYS A 234 -5.73 -12.08 22.02
CA LYS A 234 -5.78 -11.21 23.19
C LYS A 234 -4.99 -9.93 22.90
N LYS A 235 -5.66 -8.78 22.96
CA LYS A 235 -5.03 -7.46 23.00
C LYS A 235 -4.08 -7.41 24.20
N ASP A 236 -2.78 -7.47 23.95
CA ASP A 236 -1.85 -6.77 24.81
C ASP A 236 -2.24 -5.28 24.75
N GLU A 237 -2.38 -4.64 25.91
CA GLU A 237 -2.87 -3.28 26.10
C GLU A 237 -1.98 -2.16 25.49
N ARG A 238 -1.11 -2.47 24.51
CA ARG A 238 -0.06 -1.58 24.00
C ARG A 238 -0.31 -0.96 22.62
N GLN A 239 -1.47 -1.14 21.99
CA GLN A 239 -1.70 -0.64 20.61
C GLN A 239 -3.02 0.13 20.35
N ASN A 240 -3.82 0.46 21.38
CA ASN A 240 -5.09 1.20 21.21
C ASN A 240 -5.09 2.66 21.66
N SER A 241 -3.94 3.34 21.76
CA SER A 241 -4.00 4.80 21.94
C SER A 241 -4.16 5.47 20.58
N VAL A 242 -5.41 5.69 20.19
CA VAL A 242 -5.71 6.77 19.26
C VAL A 242 -5.29 8.05 19.96
N SER A 243 -4.19 8.66 19.51
CA SER A 243 -3.93 10.02 19.93
C SER A 243 -5.09 10.87 19.44
N LYS A 244 -5.87 11.44 20.37
CA LYS A 244 -6.96 12.38 20.06
C LYS A 244 -6.46 13.68 19.42
N ARG A 245 -5.14 13.83 19.29
CA ARG A 245 -4.47 15.02 18.75
C ARG A 245 -3.82 14.73 17.40
N SER A 246 -3.95 15.69 16.51
CA SER A 246 -3.54 15.63 15.12
C SER A 246 -3.39 17.05 14.57
N CYS A 247 -2.80 17.20 13.39
CA CYS A 247 -2.82 18.49 12.71
C CYS A 247 -4.23 18.97 12.30
N SER A 248 -5.23 18.09 12.28
CA SER A 248 -6.61 18.49 12.02
C SER A 248 -7.31 19.05 13.26
N THR A 249 -6.85 18.69 14.46
CA THR A 249 -7.38 19.20 15.74
C THR A 249 -6.57 20.39 16.26
N ASP A 250 -5.25 20.39 16.05
CA ASP A 250 -4.32 21.45 16.43
C ASP A 250 -3.44 21.88 15.22
N PRO A 251 -3.95 22.75 14.32
CA PRO A 251 -3.31 23.03 13.03
C PRO A 251 -1.98 23.78 13.11
N ASP A 252 -1.74 24.52 14.19
CA ASP A 252 -0.52 25.31 14.40
C ASP A 252 0.44 24.66 15.42
N ALA A 253 0.13 23.45 15.90
CA ALA A 253 0.95 22.78 16.90
C ALA A 253 2.23 22.17 16.32
N ILE A 254 3.24 22.07 17.20
CA ILE A 254 4.40 21.21 16.99
C ILE A 254 4.22 19.98 17.87
N PHE A 255 4.25 18.79 17.29
CA PHE A 255 4.08 17.53 18.00
C PHE A 255 5.41 16.81 18.25
N ILE A 256 5.48 16.09 19.37
CA ILE A 256 6.56 15.15 19.71
C ILE A 256 5.92 13.76 19.95
N PRO A 257 6.52 12.65 19.47
CA PRO A 257 5.95 11.33 19.68
C PRO A 257 6.27 10.80 21.08
N LEU A 258 5.34 10.05 21.65
CA LEU A 258 5.41 9.44 22.97
C LEU A 258 5.70 7.93 22.88
N PRO A 259 6.30 7.32 23.92
CA PRO A 259 6.64 5.88 23.91
C PRO A 259 5.44 4.93 23.75
N ASN A 260 4.26 5.37 24.16
CA ASN A 260 3.01 4.61 24.03
C ASN A 260 2.40 4.70 22.62
N GLY A 261 3.06 5.42 21.70
CA GLY A 261 2.55 5.67 20.37
C GLY A 261 1.58 6.84 20.28
N ASP A 262 1.40 7.66 21.32
CA ASP A 262 0.68 8.94 21.22
C ASP A 262 1.60 10.09 20.78
N VAL A 263 1.05 11.31 20.72
CA VAL A 263 1.81 12.55 20.58
C VAL A 263 1.42 13.56 21.67
N GLU A 264 2.35 14.47 21.98
CA GLU A 264 2.09 15.67 22.78
C GLU A 264 2.46 16.93 22.03
N ILE A 265 1.85 18.05 22.43
CA ILE A 265 2.17 19.38 21.88
C ILE A 265 3.41 19.90 22.62
N LYS A 266 4.44 20.28 21.87
CA LYS A 266 5.61 20.97 22.39
C LYS A 266 5.19 22.36 22.87
N ILE A 267 5.36 22.60 24.16
CA ILE A 267 5.10 23.89 24.84
C ILE A 267 6.29 24.83 24.64
#